data_AF-A0A948Q8Z0-F1
#
_entry.id   AF-A0A948Q8Z0-F1
#
_cell.length_a   1.000
_cell.length_b   1.000
_cell.length_c   1.000
_cell.angle_alpha   90.00
_cell.angle_beta   90.00
_cell.angle_gamma   90.00
#
_symmetry.space_group_name_H-M   'P 1'
#
loop_
_entity.id
_entity.type
_entity.pdbx_description
1 polymer ?
#
loop_
_entity_poly.entity_id
_entity_poly.type
_entity_poly.pdbx_seq_one_letter_code
_entity_poly.pdbx_strand_id
1 'polypeptide(L)'
;MQQNNKSTRKRRAMTTERAREVKLAGHAVEKEFADLIGGKVYRGTRKKDVLDAQGNIHSVKSGDNKWQIFLYSKKRFETSIGFLGAPYFLACIDAFPKNREEYESNKKKFKSALEPRMIALKKFLLKKEDGIFLQTNKMIFLQEAIFHSSEVDYLAIKKENIFHIFDAEEVIKIINNATTIENSKASQTGQMNNQKVIFKLADSNITIGEIEMRNESDAHYKQMKFWMSKDKTIELLKTKINLAKKKSDKVIAYGKAVGRFKKIK
;
A
#
# COMPACT_ATOMS: atom_id res chain seq x y z
N MET A 1 -3.35 -18.42 -46.94
CA MET A 1 -2.76 -18.51 -45.58
C MET A 1 -2.85 -17.15 -44.91
N GLN A 2 -3.92 -16.88 -44.15
CA GLN A 2 -4.02 -15.65 -43.36
C GLN A 2 -3.41 -15.92 -41.98
N GLN A 3 -2.22 -15.37 -41.74
CA GLN A 3 -1.61 -15.40 -40.41
C GLN A 3 -2.39 -14.48 -39.47
N ASN A 4 -3.15 -15.11 -38.57
CA ASN A 4 -3.82 -14.47 -37.44
C ASN A 4 -2.75 -13.88 -36.50
N ASN A 5 -2.51 -12.58 -36.63
CA ASN A 5 -1.65 -11.82 -35.74
C ASN A 5 -2.37 -11.61 -34.39
N LYS A 6 -2.39 -12.64 -33.54
CA LYS A 6 -2.85 -12.54 -32.15
C LYS A 6 -1.89 -11.62 -31.39
N SER A 7 -2.24 -10.33 -31.32
CA SER A 7 -1.66 -9.39 -30.36
C SER A 7 -1.81 -9.97 -28.95
N THR A 8 -0.76 -10.59 -28.42
CA THR A 8 -0.68 -10.99 -27.02
C THR A 8 -0.61 -9.73 -26.17
N ARG A 9 -1.78 -9.18 -25.82
CA ARG A 9 -1.89 -8.18 -24.74
C ARG A 9 -1.25 -8.81 -23.49
N LYS A 10 -0.05 -8.34 -23.10
CA LYS A 10 0.55 -8.65 -21.80
C LYS A 10 -0.51 -8.39 -20.73
N ARG A 11 -1.04 -9.45 -20.11
CA ARG A 11 -2.00 -9.33 -19.00
C ARG A 11 -1.33 -8.54 -17.89
N ARG A 12 -1.85 -7.34 -17.59
CA ARG A 12 -1.40 -6.51 -16.46
C ARG A 12 -1.92 -7.03 -15.11
N ALA A 13 -3.01 -7.80 -15.13
CA ALA A 13 -3.61 -8.41 -13.96
C ALA A 13 -3.22 -9.89 -13.87
N MET A 14 -2.94 -10.36 -12.64
CA MET A 14 -2.73 -11.77 -12.34
C MET A 14 -4.01 -12.57 -12.59
N THR A 15 -3.87 -13.86 -12.91
CA THR A 15 -5.02 -14.77 -12.98
C THR A 15 -5.56 -15.04 -11.57
N THR A 16 -6.80 -15.51 -11.48
CA THR A 16 -7.45 -15.86 -10.21
C THR A 16 -6.64 -16.93 -9.45
N GLU A 17 -6.10 -17.91 -10.16
CA GLU A 17 -5.27 -18.98 -9.60
C GLU A 17 -3.98 -18.42 -9.01
N ARG A 18 -3.26 -17.59 -9.77
CA ARG A 18 -2.03 -16.96 -9.29
C ARG A 18 -2.30 -16.01 -8.12
N ALA A 19 -3.42 -15.30 -8.13
CA ALA A 19 -3.85 -14.47 -7.00
C ALA A 19 -4.10 -15.30 -5.74
N ARG A 20 -4.72 -16.47 -5.89
CA ARG A 20 -4.95 -17.41 -4.80
C ARG A 20 -3.63 -17.96 -4.25
N GLU A 21 -2.70 -18.36 -5.11
CA GLU A 21 -1.36 -18.81 -4.70
C GLU A 21 -0.62 -17.75 -3.89
N VAL A 22 -0.59 -16.50 -4.38
CA VAL A 22 0.05 -15.37 -3.67
C VAL A 22 -0.62 -15.14 -2.31
N LYS A 23 -1.95 -15.25 -2.23
CA LYS A 23 -2.67 -15.12 -0.97
C LYS A 23 -2.32 -16.23 0.02
N LEU A 24 -2.29 -17.48 -0.44
CA LEU A 24 -1.92 -18.63 0.39
C LEU A 24 -0.47 -18.54 0.88
N ALA A 25 0.45 -18.10 0.02
CA ALA A 25 1.83 -17.85 0.40
C ALA A 25 1.93 -16.74 1.47
N GLY A 26 1.10 -15.69 1.37
CA GLY A 26 0.97 -14.67 2.41
C GLY A 26 0.59 -15.26 3.77
N HIS A 27 -0.50 -16.04 3.82
CA HIS A 27 -0.95 -16.69 5.06
C HIS A 27 0.09 -17.67 5.63
N ALA A 28 0.82 -18.38 4.77
CA ALA A 28 1.90 -19.26 5.21
C ALA A 28 3.02 -18.48 5.91
N VAL A 29 3.37 -17.30 5.39
CA VAL A 29 4.37 -16.41 6.01
C VAL A 29 3.87 -15.82 7.32
N GLU A 30 2.59 -15.46 7.42
CA GLU A 30 1.97 -15.02 8.68
C GLU A 30 2.06 -16.11 9.76
N LYS A 31 1.74 -17.36 9.39
CA LYS A 31 1.86 -18.51 10.29
C LYS A 31 3.30 -18.75 10.71
N GLU A 32 4.23 -18.78 9.75
CA GLU A 32 5.66 -18.92 10.02
C GLU A 32 6.15 -17.86 10.99
N PHE A 33 5.75 -16.59 10.79
CA PHE A 33 6.12 -15.51 11.68
C PHE A 33 5.52 -15.69 13.08
N ALA A 34 4.23 -16.06 13.17
CA ALA A 34 3.56 -16.31 14.44
C ALA A 34 4.25 -17.43 15.22
N ASP A 35 4.51 -18.57 14.58
CA ASP A 35 5.22 -19.71 15.18
C ASP A 35 6.60 -19.27 15.68
N LEU A 36 7.30 -18.47 14.87
CA LEU A 36 8.64 -18.03 15.18
C LEU A 36 8.72 -17.06 16.37
N ILE A 37 7.71 -16.22 16.59
CA ILE A 37 7.71 -15.27 17.72
C ILE A 37 6.95 -15.78 18.95
N GLY A 38 6.45 -17.02 18.92
CA GLY A 38 5.54 -17.55 19.95
C GLY A 38 4.20 -16.80 20.01
N GLY A 39 3.74 -16.28 18.87
CA GLY A 39 2.51 -15.53 18.71
C GLY A 39 1.36 -16.37 18.12
N LYS A 40 0.30 -15.68 17.69
CA LYS A 40 -0.85 -16.29 16.99
C LYS A 40 -1.28 -15.47 15.79
N VAL A 41 -1.67 -16.15 14.72
CA VAL A 41 -2.29 -15.50 13.55
C VAL A 41 -3.63 -14.89 13.97
N TYR A 42 -3.83 -13.62 13.67
CA TYR A 42 -5.06 -12.89 13.96
C TYR A 42 -6.07 -13.14 12.84
N ARG A 43 -7.19 -13.82 13.14
CA ARG A 43 -8.21 -14.12 12.13
C ARG A 43 -9.09 -12.89 11.88
N GLY A 44 -9.04 -12.31 10.69
CA GLY A 44 -9.88 -11.18 10.30
C GLY A 44 -9.52 -10.59 8.95
N THR A 45 -10.30 -9.61 8.49
CA THR A 45 -10.13 -8.96 7.18
C THR A 45 -9.35 -7.64 7.24
N ARG A 46 -8.69 -7.35 8.36
CA ARG A 46 -7.99 -6.07 8.62
C ARG A 46 -6.47 -6.24 8.47
N LYS A 47 -5.72 -5.16 8.73
CA LYS A 47 -4.24 -5.11 8.70
C LYS A 47 -3.54 -5.82 9.87
N LYS A 48 -4.32 -6.50 10.72
CA LYS A 48 -3.86 -7.23 11.89
C LYS A 48 -3.57 -8.65 11.44
N ASP A 49 -2.30 -9.00 11.35
CA ASP A 49 -1.89 -10.28 10.79
C ASP A 49 -1.45 -11.25 11.90
N VAL A 50 -0.65 -10.78 12.87
CA VAL A 50 -0.14 -11.60 13.99
C VAL A 50 -0.21 -10.84 15.31
N LEU A 51 -0.63 -11.52 16.38
CA LEU A 51 -0.54 -11.04 17.77
C LEU A 51 0.62 -11.74 18.47
N ASP A 52 1.54 -10.98 19.05
CA ASP A 52 2.65 -11.55 19.84
C ASP A 52 2.24 -11.88 21.28
N ALA A 53 3.14 -12.54 22.02
CA ALA A 53 2.90 -12.93 23.41
C ALA A 53 2.74 -11.75 24.39
N GLN A 54 3.14 -10.54 23.98
CA GLN A 54 2.97 -9.32 24.77
C GLN A 54 1.65 -8.59 24.43
N GLY A 55 0.87 -9.11 23.48
CA GLY A 55 -0.37 -8.50 23.02
C GLY A 55 -0.17 -7.41 21.97
N ASN A 56 1.05 -7.22 21.43
CA ASN A 56 1.24 -6.27 20.33
C ASN A 56 0.84 -6.90 19.00
N ILE A 57 0.37 -6.05 18.09
CA ILE A 57 -0.14 -6.44 16.78
C ILE A 57 0.90 -6.13 15.70
N HIS A 58 1.11 -7.12 14.83
CA HIS A 58 2.03 -7.05 13.71
C HIS A 58 1.24 -7.08 12.39
N SER A 59 1.57 -6.17 11.47
CA SER A 59 1.24 -6.28 10.06
C SER A 59 2.42 -6.95 9.36
N VAL A 60 2.19 -8.13 8.82
CA VAL A 60 3.22 -8.98 8.19
C VAL A 60 3.17 -8.77 6.68
N LYS A 61 4.32 -8.52 6.06
CA LYS A 61 4.42 -8.28 4.62
C LYS A 61 5.52 -9.12 4.00
N SER A 62 5.18 -9.77 2.88
CA SER A 62 6.04 -10.66 2.11
C SER A 62 5.78 -10.49 0.60
N GLY A 63 6.28 -11.41 -0.23
CA GLY A 63 6.16 -11.35 -1.69
C GLY A 63 7.33 -10.66 -2.37
N ASP A 64 7.29 -10.57 -3.70
CA ASP A 64 8.52 -10.39 -4.49
C ASP A 64 8.83 -8.93 -4.82
N ASN A 65 7.83 -8.11 -5.15
CA ASN A 65 8.08 -6.79 -5.75
C ASN A 65 7.27 -5.65 -5.11
N LYS A 66 5.95 -5.80 -5.05
CA LYS A 66 5.03 -4.74 -4.63
C LYS A 66 4.01 -5.26 -3.64
N TRP A 67 3.78 -4.52 -2.57
CA TRP A 67 2.67 -4.74 -1.66
C TRP A 67 1.47 -3.95 -2.15
N GLN A 68 0.35 -4.62 -2.33
CA GLN A 68 -0.94 -3.96 -2.42
C GLN A 68 -1.34 -3.54 -1.00
N ILE A 69 -1.03 -2.30 -0.64
CA ILE A 69 -1.37 -1.73 0.66
C ILE A 69 -2.88 -1.70 0.82
N PHE A 70 -3.65 -1.30 -0.18
CA PHE A 70 -5.09 -1.58 -0.20
C PHE A 70 -5.65 -1.64 -1.61
N LEU A 71 -6.84 -2.24 -1.71
CA LEU A 71 -7.73 -2.16 -2.85
C LEU A 71 -9.15 -1.98 -2.32
N TYR A 72 -9.67 -0.76 -2.39
CA TYR A 72 -10.93 -0.39 -1.74
C TYR A 72 -11.97 0.03 -2.76
N SER A 73 -13.19 -0.47 -2.59
CA SER A 73 -14.38 -0.07 -3.34
C SER A 73 -15.01 1.17 -2.74
N LYS A 74 -16.00 1.74 -3.45
CA LYS A 74 -16.81 2.89 -3.00
C LYS A 74 -17.34 2.69 -1.56
N LYS A 75 -17.96 1.53 -1.30
CA LYS A 75 -18.54 1.16 0.00
C LYS A 75 -17.55 1.29 1.15
N ARG A 76 -16.28 0.95 0.94
CA ARG A 76 -15.26 1.07 2.00
C ARG A 76 -15.02 2.53 2.38
N PHE A 77 -14.95 3.44 1.42
CA PHE A 77 -14.77 4.86 1.71
C PHE A 77 -16.03 5.52 2.28
N GLU A 78 -17.22 5.04 1.91
CA GLU A 78 -18.50 5.54 2.47
C GLU A 78 -18.70 5.12 3.94
N THR A 79 -18.17 3.96 4.33
CA THR A 79 -18.39 3.38 5.67
C THR A 79 -17.20 3.51 6.60
N SER A 80 -16.01 3.87 6.09
CA SER A 80 -14.82 4.10 6.91
C SER A 80 -14.94 5.42 7.68
N ILE A 81 -15.35 5.31 8.94
CA ILE A 81 -15.23 6.41 9.91
C ILE A 81 -13.73 6.74 10.06
N GLY A 82 -13.37 8.02 9.93
CA GLY A 82 -12.00 8.50 10.18
C GLY A 82 -11.05 8.51 8.99
N PHE A 83 -11.44 8.01 7.81
CA PHE A 83 -10.61 8.15 6.60
C PHE A 83 -10.76 9.57 6.03
N LEU A 84 -9.98 10.54 6.53
CA LEU A 84 -10.12 11.98 6.19
C LEU A 84 -10.10 12.26 4.68
N GLY A 85 -9.33 11.49 3.91
CA GLY A 85 -9.26 11.61 2.45
C GLY A 85 -10.47 11.05 1.69
N ALA A 86 -11.43 10.38 2.34
CA ALA A 86 -12.51 9.63 1.68
C ALA A 86 -13.27 10.43 0.60
N PRO A 87 -13.61 11.72 0.80
CA PRO A 87 -14.26 12.52 -0.25
C PRO A 87 -13.46 12.58 -1.56
N TYR A 88 -12.13 12.66 -1.48
CA TYR A 88 -11.24 12.71 -2.65
C TYR A 88 -11.14 11.35 -3.36
N PHE A 89 -11.17 10.25 -2.61
CA PHE A 89 -11.21 8.90 -3.18
C PHE A 89 -12.55 8.61 -3.84
N LEU A 90 -13.66 9.00 -3.21
CA LEU A 90 -15.01 8.88 -3.76
C LEU A 90 -15.15 9.68 -5.06
N ALA A 91 -14.65 10.92 -5.09
CA ALA A 91 -14.64 11.73 -6.30
C ALA A 91 -13.90 11.03 -7.46
N CYS A 92 -12.75 10.41 -7.19
CA CYS A 92 -12.01 9.61 -8.18
C CYS A 92 -12.82 8.41 -8.69
N ILE A 93 -13.47 7.67 -7.79
CA ILE A 93 -14.32 6.52 -8.14
C ILE A 93 -15.51 6.96 -9.01
N ASP A 94 -16.15 8.06 -8.64
CA ASP A 94 -17.33 8.59 -9.33
C ASP A 94 -17.01 9.28 -10.66
N ALA A 95 -15.73 9.43 -11.00
CA ALA A 95 -15.30 9.81 -12.34
C ALA A 95 -15.56 8.72 -13.40
N PHE A 96 -15.82 7.48 -12.98
CA PHE A 96 -16.04 6.32 -13.85
C PHE A 96 -17.53 5.94 -13.89
N PRO A 97 -18.02 5.46 -15.04
CA PRO A 97 -19.42 5.06 -15.20
C PRO A 97 -19.74 3.83 -14.35
N LYS A 98 -21.02 3.51 -14.17
CA LYS A 98 -21.40 2.29 -13.42
C LYS A 98 -20.93 1.03 -14.15
N ASN A 99 -20.99 1.02 -15.48
CA ASN A 99 -20.76 -0.14 -16.31
C ASN A 99 -19.37 -0.10 -16.95
N ARG A 100 -18.65 -1.23 -16.91
CA ARG A 100 -17.30 -1.33 -17.48
C ARG A 100 -17.30 -1.17 -19.00
N GLU A 101 -18.31 -1.69 -19.68
CA GLU A 101 -18.48 -1.55 -21.13
C GLU A 101 -18.52 -0.08 -21.57
N GLU A 102 -19.27 0.77 -20.86
CA GLU A 102 -19.31 2.20 -21.14
C GLU A 102 -17.92 2.84 -20.98
N TYR A 103 -17.19 2.44 -19.95
CA TYR A 103 -15.80 2.87 -19.76
C TYR A 103 -14.91 2.40 -20.91
N GLU A 104 -15.05 1.17 -21.38
CA GLU A 104 -14.23 0.64 -22.47
C GLU A 104 -14.47 1.35 -23.79
N SER A 105 -15.72 1.70 -24.09
CA SER A 105 -16.10 2.49 -25.26
C SER A 105 -15.61 3.94 -25.20
N ASN A 106 -15.50 4.53 -24.00
CA ASN A 106 -15.20 5.96 -23.82
C ASN A 106 -14.02 6.24 -22.87
N LYS A 107 -12.94 5.46 -22.94
CA LYS A 107 -11.81 5.54 -21.99
C LYS A 107 -11.25 6.95 -21.82
N LYS A 108 -11.11 7.70 -22.92
CA LYS A 108 -10.56 9.07 -22.91
C LYS A 108 -11.44 10.01 -22.06
N LYS A 109 -12.76 9.96 -22.23
CA LYS A 109 -13.75 10.75 -21.47
C LYS A 109 -13.55 10.58 -19.96
N PHE A 110 -13.52 9.34 -19.49
CA PHE A 110 -13.46 9.06 -18.05
C PHE A 110 -12.07 9.28 -17.45
N LYS A 111 -11.00 9.07 -18.22
CA LYS A 111 -9.64 9.43 -17.79
C LYS A 111 -9.45 10.95 -17.71
N SER A 112 -10.04 11.71 -18.64
CA SER A 112 -10.08 13.18 -18.56
C SER A 112 -10.87 13.65 -17.34
N ALA A 113 -11.98 12.98 -17.02
CA ALA A 113 -12.73 13.26 -15.80
C ALA A 113 -11.94 12.94 -14.53
N LEU A 114 -11.14 11.87 -14.51
CA LEU A 114 -10.32 11.48 -13.36
C LEU A 114 -9.21 12.51 -13.06
N GLU A 115 -8.64 13.12 -14.09
CA GLU A 115 -7.47 14.00 -14.01
C GLU A 115 -7.58 15.10 -12.93
N PRO A 116 -8.61 15.99 -12.93
CA PRO A 116 -8.74 17.03 -11.91
C PRO A 116 -8.93 16.46 -10.50
N ARG A 117 -9.50 15.26 -10.36
CA ARG A 117 -9.75 14.62 -9.06
C ARG A 117 -8.47 14.05 -8.45
N MET A 118 -7.60 13.48 -9.28
CA MET A 118 -6.25 13.06 -8.85
C MET A 118 -5.37 14.24 -8.47
N ILE A 119 -5.52 15.39 -9.15
CA ILE A 119 -4.86 16.64 -8.76
C ILE A 119 -5.38 17.10 -7.40
N ALA A 120 -6.70 17.07 -7.18
CA ALA A 120 -7.31 17.43 -5.91
C ALA A 120 -6.84 16.50 -4.77
N LEU A 121 -6.77 15.19 -5.01
CA LEU A 121 -6.26 14.21 -4.05
C LEU A 121 -4.80 14.51 -3.67
N LYS A 122 -3.93 14.82 -4.64
CA LYS A 122 -2.56 15.26 -4.35
C LYS A 122 -2.55 16.50 -3.47
N LYS A 123 -3.32 17.54 -3.83
CA LYS A 123 -3.39 18.80 -3.07
C LYS A 123 -3.84 18.55 -1.62
N PHE A 124 -4.83 17.69 -1.43
CA PHE A 124 -5.27 17.26 -0.11
C PHE A 124 -4.13 16.63 0.71
N LEU A 125 -3.41 15.68 0.14
CA LEU A 125 -2.32 14.98 0.84
C LEU A 125 -1.17 15.94 1.22
N LEU A 126 -0.92 16.98 0.42
CA LEU A 126 0.09 18.00 0.70
C LEU A 126 -0.36 19.06 1.72
N LYS A 127 -1.66 19.15 2.00
CA LYS A 127 -2.18 20.13 2.95
C LYS A 127 -1.78 19.74 4.38
N LYS A 128 -1.42 20.76 5.15
CA LYS A 128 -1.39 20.73 6.62
C LYS A 128 -2.68 21.42 7.07
N GLU A 129 -3.49 20.76 7.87
CA GLU A 129 -4.66 21.42 8.45
C GLU A 129 -4.19 22.46 9.46
N ASP A 130 -4.72 23.67 9.37
CA ASP A 130 -4.37 24.76 10.28
C ASP A 130 -5.01 24.47 11.65
N GLY A 131 -4.17 24.38 12.68
CA GLY A 131 -4.58 24.44 14.09
C GLY A 131 -5.29 23.22 14.70
N ILE A 132 -5.83 22.27 13.92
CA ILE A 132 -6.60 21.13 14.47
C ILE A 132 -5.77 19.85 14.60
N PHE A 133 -4.89 19.58 13.65
CA PHE A 133 -4.08 18.35 13.64
C PHE A 133 -2.59 18.66 13.74
N LEU A 134 -1.89 17.97 14.64
CA LEU A 134 -0.43 18.02 14.74
C LEU A 134 0.27 17.40 13.52
N GLN A 135 -0.46 16.59 12.74
CA GLN A 135 0.07 15.80 11.62
C GLN A 135 -0.44 16.31 10.26
N THR A 136 0.35 16.08 9.21
CA THR A 136 -0.07 16.39 7.83
C THR A 136 -1.09 15.37 7.32
N ASN A 137 -1.89 15.74 6.33
CA ASN A 137 -2.85 14.82 5.71
C ASN A 137 -2.16 13.58 5.09
N LYS A 138 -0.92 13.73 4.59
CA LYS A 138 -0.08 12.62 4.14
C LYS A 138 0.20 11.63 5.27
N MET A 139 0.58 12.11 6.45
CA MET A 139 0.90 11.25 7.59
C MET A 139 -0.33 10.48 8.07
N ILE A 140 -1.47 11.17 8.21
CA ILE A 140 -2.77 10.58 8.57
C ILE A 140 -3.16 9.51 7.54
N PHE A 141 -3.03 9.83 6.24
CA PHE A 141 -3.29 8.87 5.17
C PHE A 141 -2.41 7.63 5.27
N LEU A 142 -1.09 7.79 5.49
CA LEU A 142 -0.17 6.65 5.57
C LEU A 142 -0.49 5.77 6.79
N GLN A 143 -0.83 6.37 7.94
CA GLN A 143 -1.22 5.65 9.15
C GLN A 143 -2.49 4.82 8.91
N GLU A 144 -3.51 5.39 8.27
CA GLU A 144 -4.74 4.65 7.95
C GLU A 144 -4.51 3.59 6.87
N ALA A 145 -3.78 3.92 5.81
CA ALA A 145 -3.56 3.02 4.68
C ALA A 145 -2.72 1.79 5.06
N ILE A 146 -1.62 2.00 5.80
CA ILE A 146 -0.66 0.94 6.12
C ILE A 146 -1.08 0.17 7.37
N PHE A 147 -1.61 0.85 8.39
CA PHE A 147 -1.83 0.30 9.74
C PHE A 147 -3.24 0.43 10.28
N HIS A 148 -4.21 0.95 9.51
CA HIS A 148 -5.61 1.13 9.94
C HIS A 148 -5.74 1.87 11.28
N SER A 149 -5.20 3.09 11.34
CA SER A 149 -5.34 4.03 12.47
C SER A 149 -4.88 3.46 13.82
N SER A 150 -3.57 3.24 13.96
CA SER A 150 -2.88 2.77 15.20
C SER A 150 -3.28 1.39 15.73
N GLU A 151 -4.03 0.62 14.95
CA GLU A 151 -4.40 -0.76 15.29
C GLU A 151 -3.23 -1.77 15.20
N VAL A 152 -2.06 -1.33 14.74
CA VAL A 152 -0.87 -2.14 14.51
C VAL A 152 0.33 -1.45 15.17
N ASP A 153 1.09 -2.22 15.95
CA ASP A 153 2.29 -1.76 16.66
C ASP A 153 3.55 -1.90 15.81
N TYR A 154 3.62 -2.95 14.98
CA TYR A 154 4.81 -3.27 14.19
C TYR A 154 4.51 -3.59 12.72
N LEU A 155 5.46 -3.23 11.86
CA LEU A 155 5.58 -3.75 10.51
C LEU A 155 6.65 -4.83 10.49
N ALA A 156 6.27 -6.07 10.20
CA ALA A 156 7.18 -7.19 10.03
C ALA A 156 7.33 -7.51 8.53
N ILE A 157 8.54 -7.42 7.99
CA ILE A 157 8.81 -7.66 6.57
C ILE A 157 9.70 -8.89 6.40
N LYS A 158 9.25 -9.88 5.64
CA LYS A 158 10.09 -11.04 5.27
C LYS A 158 10.93 -10.73 4.03
N LYS A 159 12.26 -10.78 4.15
CA LYS A 159 13.24 -10.68 3.06
C LYS A 159 14.36 -11.69 3.29
N GLU A 160 14.74 -12.45 2.25
CA GLU A 160 15.85 -13.42 2.32
C GLU A 160 15.75 -14.39 3.52
N ASN A 161 14.53 -14.87 3.79
CA ASN A 161 14.23 -15.75 4.92
C ASN A 161 14.43 -15.15 6.33
N ILE A 162 14.63 -13.84 6.43
CA ILE A 162 14.72 -13.08 7.67
C ILE A 162 13.52 -12.15 7.79
N PHE A 163 12.95 -12.06 9.00
CA PHE A 163 11.93 -11.08 9.35
C PHE A 163 12.59 -9.82 9.93
N HIS A 164 12.28 -8.69 9.33
CA HIS A 164 12.71 -7.37 9.76
C HIS A 164 11.53 -6.67 10.44
N ILE A 165 11.66 -6.37 11.73
CA ILE A 165 10.58 -5.80 12.55
C ILE A 165 10.87 -4.32 12.81
N PHE A 166 9.91 -3.47 12.44
CA PHE A 166 9.96 -2.03 12.59
C PHE A 166 8.77 -1.54 13.41
N ASP A 167 8.98 -0.50 14.22
CA ASP A 167 7.92 0.20 14.95
C ASP A 167 7.01 0.96 13.97
N ALA A 168 5.69 0.79 14.10
CA ALA A 168 4.73 1.36 13.15
C ALA A 168 4.80 2.90 13.10
N GLU A 169 4.95 3.57 14.24
CA GLU A 169 5.04 5.03 14.29
C GLU A 169 6.29 5.54 13.59
N GLU A 170 7.43 4.87 13.83
CA GLU A 170 8.71 5.18 13.20
C GLU A 170 8.64 4.97 11.68
N VAL A 171 8.01 3.89 11.22
CA VAL A 171 7.76 3.62 9.79
C VAL A 171 6.99 4.75 9.13
N ILE A 172 5.87 5.19 9.74
CA ILE A 172 5.05 6.28 9.18
C ILE A 172 5.85 7.58 9.09
N LYS A 173 6.57 7.95 10.16
CA LYS A 173 7.39 9.17 10.19
C LYS A 173 8.48 9.15 9.12
N ILE A 174 9.18 8.03 8.97
CA ILE A 174 10.25 7.89 7.96
C ILE A 174 9.69 8.00 6.56
N ILE A 175 8.63 7.25 6.22
CA ILE A 175 8.03 7.31 4.87
C ILE A 175 7.50 8.72 4.61
N ASN A 176 6.85 9.36 5.60
CA ASN A 176 6.36 10.71 5.48
C ASN A 176 7.49 11.70 5.17
N ASN A 177 8.60 11.64 5.90
CA ASN A 177 9.69 12.61 5.76
C ASN A 177 10.55 12.35 4.51
N ALA A 178 10.72 11.09 4.12
CA ALA A 178 11.55 10.71 2.99
C ALA A 178 10.84 10.85 1.63
N THR A 179 9.54 11.10 1.60
CA THR A 179 8.77 11.13 0.35
C THR A 179 8.20 12.48 -0.06
N THR A 180 8.29 12.79 -1.34
CA THR A 180 7.49 13.81 -2.02
C THR A 180 6.31 13.18 -2.74
N ILE A 181 5.27 13.97 -3.01
CA ILE A 181 4.08 13.53 -3.75
C ILE A 181 3.96 14.33 -5.05
N GLU A 182 3.74 13.62 -6.15
CA GLU A 182 3.43 14.21 -7.45
C GLU A 182 2.24 13.51 -8.13
N ASN A 183 1.75 14.08 -9.23
CA ASN A 183 0.86 13.36 -10.12
C ASN A 183 1.66 12.75 -11.27
N SER A 184 1.22 11.59 -11.78
CA SER A 184 1.88 10.92 -12.90
C SER A 184 1.90 11.77 -14.18
N LYS A 185 3.00 11.75 -14.94
CA LYS A 185 3.06 12.28 -16.30
C LYS A 185 2.95 11.15 -17.33
N ALA A 186 2.29 11.43 -18.45
CA ALA A 186 2.25 10.55 -19.60
C ALA A 186 3.66 10.47 -20.21
N SER A 187 4.21 9.26 -20.31
CA SER A 187 5.56 9.03 -20.89
C SER A 187 5.52 8.24 -22.20
N GLN A 188 4.34 7.77 -22.62
CA GLN A 188 4.15 6.98 -23.84
C GLN A 188 2.88 7.42 -24.57
N THR A 189 2.86 7.20 -25.89
CA THR A 189 1.70 7.44 -26.75
C THR A 189 0.45 6.72 -26.20
N GLY A 190 -0.65 7.46 -26.08
CA GLY A 190 -1.92 6.94 -25.55
C GLY A 190 -2.04 6.91 -24.03
N GLN A 191 -1.02 7.35 -23.29
CA GLN A 191 -1.14 7.63 -21.86
C GLN A 191 -1.68 9.04 -21.62
N MET A 192 -2.23 9.26 -20.41
CA MET A 192 -2.76 10.56 -19.99
C MET A 192 -2.08 11.01 -18.71
N ASN A 193 -1.95 12.31 -18.53
CA ASN A 193 -1.42 12.90 -17.31
C ASN A 193 -2.37 12.68 -16.13
N ASN A 194 -1.81 12.83 -14.93
CA ASN A 194 -2.49 12.83 -13.63
C ASN A 194 -3.50 11.69 -13.43
N GLN A 195 -3.19 10.49 -13.93
CA GLN A 195 -4.00 9.29 -13.68
C GLN A 195 -3.63 8.60 -12.36
N LYS A 196 -2.54 9.01 -11.73
CA LYS A 196 -2.06 8.51 -10.44
C LYS A 196 -1.55 9.64 -9.55
N VAL A 197 -1.54 9.37 -8.25
CA VAL A 197 -0.74 10.10 -7.27
C VAL A 197 0.46 9.23 -6.89
N ILE A 198 1.67 9.76 -7.04
CA ILE A 198 2.93 9.02 -6.91
C ILE A 198 3.67 9.51 -5.68
N PHE A 199 4.15 8.56 -4.87
CA PHE A 199 5.08 8.79 -3.77
C PHE A 199 6.50 8.49 -4.25
N LYS A 200 7.37 9.49 -4.18
CA LYS A 200 8.77 9.39 -4.60
C LYS A 200 9.71 9.69 -3.46
N LEU A 201 10.86 9.02 -3.42
CA LEU A 201 11.94 9.40 -2.51
C LEU A 201 12.45 10.79 -2.87
N ALA A 202 12.57 11.66 -1.88
CA ALA A 202 12.95 13.06 -2.06
C ALA A 202 14.39 13.21 -2.58
N ASP A 203 15.29 12.30 -2.20
CA ASP A 203 16.71 12.32 -2.53
C ASP A 203 17.05 11.79 -3.92
N SER A 204 16.21 10.91 -4.47
CA SER A 204 16.52 10.13 -5.69
C SER A 204 15.43 10.19 -6.75
N ASN A 205 14.28 10.84 -6.46
CA ASN A 205 13.13 10.93 -7.36
C ASN A 205 12.55 9.54 -7.75
N ILE A 206 12.91 8.49 -7.01
CA ILE A 206 12.50 7.11 -7.28
C ILE A 206 11.10 6.87 -6.71
N THR A 207 10.17 6.35 -7.53
CA THR A 207 8.82 5.94 -7.08
C THR A 207 8.88 4.76 -6.11
N ILE A 208 8.28 4.93 -4.93
CA ILE A 208 8.10 3.89 -3.92
C ILE A 208 6.65 3.48 -3.71
N GLY A 209 5.68 4.28 -4.16
CA GLY A 209 4.28 3.92 -4.11
C GLY A 209 3.39 4.74 -5.03
N GLU A 210 2.22 4.22 -5.34
CA GLU A 210 1.23 4.92 -6.17
C GLU A 210 -0.19 4.63 -5.72
N ILE A 211 -1.00 5.69 -5.76
CA ILE A 211 -2.47 5.62 -5.68
C ILE A 211 -3.01 5.71 -7.11
N GLU A 212 -3.83 4.74 -7.51
CA GLU A 212 -4.44 4.71 -8.84
C GLU A 212 -5.83 4.06 -8.83
N MET A 213 -6.62 4.37 -9.85
CA MET A 213 -7.88 3.68 -10.12
C MET A 213 -7.63 2.34 -10.83
N ARG A 214 -8.20 1.26 -10.30
CA ARG A 214 -8.29 -0.04 -10.96
C ARG A 214 -9.59 -0.13 -11.76
N ASN A 215 -9.45 -0.53 -13.01
CA ASN A 215 -10.52 -0.64 -14.00
C ASN A 215 -10.23 -1.72 -15.06
N GLU A 216 -9.39 -2.70 -14.71
CA GLU A 216 -8.84 -3.67 -15.66
C GLU A 216 -9.76 -4.90 -15.86
N SER A 217 -10.59 -5.24 -14.88
CA SER A 217 -11.52 -6.38 -14.93
C SER A 217 -12.86 -6.03 -14.27
N ASP A 218 -13.90 -6.82 -14.53
CA ASP A 218 -15.22 -6.66 -13.89
C ASP A 218 -15.13 -6.85 -12.37
N ALA A 219 -14.36 -7.85 -11.92
CA ALA A 219 -14.14 -8.13 -10.50
C ALA A 219 -13.42 -6.99 -9.75
N HIS A 220 -12.59 -6.22 -10.46
CA HIS A 220 -11.81 -5.11 -9.91
C HIS A 220 -12.06 -3.80 -10.67
N TYR A 221 -13.34 -3.53 -10.94
CA TYR A 221 -13.79 -2.29 -11.54
C TYR A 221 -14.12 -1.24 -10.48
N LYS A 222 -13.71 0.00 -10.70
CA LYS A 222 -13.98 1.15 -9.82
C LYS A 222 -13.46 0.98 -8.38
N GLN A 223 -12.23 0.50 -8.26
CA GLN A 223 -11.56 0.35 -6.97
C GLN A 223 -10.31 1.23 -6.91
N MET A 224 -10.13 1.93 -5.79
CA MET A 224 -8.90 2.66 -5.50
C MET A 224 -7.85 1.67 -5.00
N LYS A 225 -6.69 1.67 -5.65
CA LYS A 225 -5.53 0.89 -5.22
C LYS A 225 -4.45 1.82 -4.70
N PHE A 226 -3.85 1.45 -3.57
CA PHE A 226 -2.57 1.97 -3.15
C PHE A 226 -1.56 0.82 -3.08
N TRP A 227 -0.43 0.96 -3.76
CA TRP A 227 0.66 -0.02 -3.71
C TRP A 227 1.98 0.63 -3.30
N MET A 228 2.84 -0.15 -2.66
CA MET A 228 4.20 0.25 -2.30
C MET A 228 5.23 -0.79 -2.75
N SER A 229 6.44 -0.35 -3.11
CA SER A 229 7.55 -1.21 -3.51
C SER A 229 8.16 -1.85 -2.27
N LYS A 230 8.25 -3.17 -2.22
CA LYS A 230 8.83 -3.90 -1.09
C LYS A 230 10.28 -3.49 -0.86
N ASP A 231 11.13 -3.68 -1.87
CA ASP A 231 12.58 -3.52 -1.69
C ASP A 231 12.96 -2.09 -1.34
N LYS A 232 12.41 -1.12 -2.05
CA LYS A 232 12.66 0.30 -1.78
C LYS A 232 12.15 0.71 -0.40
N THR A 233 11.03 0.15 0.06
CA THR A 233 10.50 0.48 1.39
C THR A 233 11.40 -0.10 2.48
N ILE A 234 11.78 -1.38 2.39
CA ILE A 234 12.67 -1.98 3.40
C ILE A 234 14.07 -1.35 3.38
N GLU A 235 14.60 -1.03 2.21
CA GLU A 235 15.88 -0.33 2.07
C GLU A 235 15.82 1.06 2.71
N LEU A 236 14.78 1.85 2.41
CA LEU A 236 14.55 3.14 3.05
C LEU A 236 14.54 3.01 4.58
N LEU A 237 13.78 2.05 5.13
CA LEU A 237 13.68 1.85 6.56
C LEU A 237 15.03 1.45 7.18
N LYS A 238 15.75 0.50 6.58
CA LYS A 238 17.07 0.06 7.05
C LYS A 238 18.10 1.19 7.01
N THR A 239 18.06 2.05 5.98
CA THR A 239 19.00 3.18 5.83
C THR A 239 18.69 4.33 6.77
N LYS A 240 17.42 4.53 7.16
CA LYS A 240 17.02 5.62 8.07
C LYS A 240 16.99 5.20 9.55
N ILE A 241 17.02 3.91 9.85
CA ILE A 241 17.01 3.38 11.22
C ILE A 241 18.35 2.71 11.52
N ASN A 242 19.23 3.44 12.20
CA ASN A 242 20.61 3.01 12.45
C ASN A 242 20.71 1.86 13.47
N LEU A 243 19.80 1.81 14.43
CA LEU A 243 19.82 0.78 15.47
C LEU A 243 19.16 -0.51 14.95
N ALA A 244 19.90 -1.60 14.91
CA ALA A 244 19.38 -2.92 14.58
C ALA A 244 19.91 -3.96 15.59
N LYS A 245 19.05 -4.90 16.01
CA LYS A 245 19.43 -5.97 16.92
C LYS A 245 18.83 -7.29 16.47
N LYS A 246 19.70 -8.30 16.29
CA LYS A 246 19.29 -9.68 16.06
C LYS A 246 18.56 -10.21 17.31
N LYS A 247 17.34 -10.71 17.12
CA LYS A 247 16.50 -11.30 18.18
C LYS A 247 16.55 -12.83 18.14
N SER A 248 16.71 -13.40 16.95
CA SER A 248 16.97 -14.81 16.66
C SER A 248 17.68 -14.94 15.30
N ASP A 249 17.99 -16.15 14.85
CA ASP A 249 18.60 -16.38 13.52
C ASP A 249 17.76 -15.89 12.34
N LYS A 250 16.44 -15.74 12.54
CA LYS A 250 15.51 -15.32 11.50
C LYS A 250 14.79 -14.01 11.82
N VAL A 251 15.17 -13.29 12.88
CA VAL A 251 14.53 -12.01 13.26
C VAL A 251 15.55 -10.94 13.61
N ILE A 252 15.37 -9.78 12.99
CA ILE A 252 16.09 -8.54 13.31
C ILE A 252 15.05 -7.47 13.64
N ALA A 253 15.18 -6.86 14.81
CA ALA A 253 14.39 -5.69 15.20
C ALA A 253 15.19 -4.41 14.93
N TYR A 254 14.48 -3.34 14.57
CA TYR A 254 15.06 -2.04 14.23
C TYR A 254 14.50 -0.92 15.10
N GLY A 255 15.34 0.09 15.38
CA GLY A 255 14.94 1.35 16.00
C GLY A 255 14.20 1.14 17.32
N LYS A 256 13.04 1.77 17.47
CA LYS A 256 12.21 1.65 18.68
C LYS A 256 11.78 0.19 18.96
N ALA A 257 11.64 -0.64 17.93
CA ALA A 257 11.27 -2.04 18.12
C ALA A 257 12.37 -2.84 18.85
N VAL A 258 13.63 -2.40 18.85
CA VAL A 258 14.71 -3.09 19.59
C VAL A 258 14.42 -3.17 21.09
N GLY A 259 13.88 -2.10 21.69
CA GLY A 259 13.53 -2.08 23.11
C GLY A 259 12.14 -2.66 23.40
N ARG A 260 11.18 -2.41 22.51
CA ARG A 260 9.76 -2.77 22.73
C ARG A 260 9.43 -4.22 22.41
N PHE A 261 10.01 -4.77 21.33
CA PHE A 261 9.81 -6.16 20.93
C PHE A 261 10.71 -7.06 21.77
N LYS A 262 10.14 -7.78 22.74
CA LYS A 262 10.91 -8.63 23.66
C LYS A 262 11.42 -9.89 22.95
N LYS A 263 12.47 -10.46 23.54
CA LYS A 263 13.16 -11.61 22.99
C LYS A 263 12.21 -12.80 22.93
N ILE A 264 12.25 -13.47 21.80
CA ILE A 264 11.60 -14.77 21.55
C ILE A 264 12.35 -15.79 22.42
N LYS A 265 11.63 -16.57 23.24
CA LYS A 265 12.23 -17.67 24.00
C LYS A 265 12.61 -18.80 23.06
#